data_AF-A0A7C3Q4L6-F1
#
_entry.id   AF-A0A7C3Q4L6-F1
#
_cell.length_a   1.000
_cell.length_b   1.000
_cell.length_c   1.000
_cell.angle_alpha   90.00
_cell.angle_beta   90.00
_cell.angle_gamma   90.00
#
_symmetry.space_group_name_H-M   'P 1'
#
loop_
_entity.id
_entity.type
_entity.pdbx_description
1 polymer ?
#
loop_
_entity_poly.entity_id
_entity_poly.type
_entity_poly.pdbx_seq_one_letter_code
_entity_poly.pdbx_strand_id
1 'polypeptide(L)' 'MKKLFLIIGAPGSGKTTDASIIAEKNDNIVHYSTGDMLREEVGSGSELGKEIESYISKGALVPLEIIVNTIVS' A
#
# COMPACT_ATOMS: atom_id res chain seq x y z
N MET A 1 -15.61 -2.34 17.39
CA MET A 1 -15.66 -2.54 15.92
C MET A 1 -14.51 -1.74 15.31
N LYS A 2 -13.62 -2.36 14.53
CA LYS A 2 -12.51 -1.62 13.88
C LYS A 2 -13.08 -0.77 12.73
N LYS A 3 -12.59 0.47 12.57
CA LYS A 3 -12.98 1.37 11.48
C LYS A 3 -11.92 1.28 10.38
N LEU A 4 -12.36 1.14 9.13
CA LEU A 4 -11.49 1.16 7.95
C LEU A 4 -11.91 2.33 7.06
N PHE A 5 -10.95 3.16 6.68
CA PHE A 5 -11.16 4.28 5.78
C PHE A 5 -10.38 4.05 4.49
N LEU A 6 -11.03 4.28 3.35
CA LEU A 6 -10.41 4.23 2.04
C LEU A 6 -10.36 5.65 1.47
N ILE A 7 -9.16 6.15 1.17
CA ILE A 7 -8.93 7.47 0.57
C ILE A 7 -8.55 7.27 -0.90
N ILE A 8 -9.37 7.77 -1.82
CA ILE A 8 -9.22 7.61 -3.27
C ILE A 8 -9.12 8.99 -3.94
N GLY A 9 -8.34 9.07 -5.02
CA GLY A 9 -8.07 10.32 -5.73
C GLY A 9 -6.99 10.15 -6.81
N ALA A 10 -6.95 11.05 -7.79
CA ALA A 10 -6.03 10.99 -8.94
C ALA A 10 -4.54 11.04 -8.51
N PRO A 11 -3.59 10.52 -9.32
CA PRO A 11 -2.16 10.70 -9.05
C PRO A 11 -1.81 12.17 -8.78
N GLY A 12 -1.02 12.45 -7.75
CA GLY A 12 -0.67 13.82 -7.33
C GLY A 12 -1.73 14.56 -6.51
N SER A 13 -2.91 13.99 -6.25
CA SER A 13 -3.99 14.67 -5.51
C SER A 13 -3.78 14.85 -4.00
N GLY A 14 -2.62 14.48 -3.45
CA GLY A 14 -2.35 14.65 -2.01
C GLY A 14 -2.92 13.58 -1.06
N LYS A 15 -3.50 12.48 -1.57
CA LYS A 15 -4.11 11.41 -0.72
C LYS A 15 -3.23 10.95 0.45
N THR A 16 -1.95 10.69 0.18
CA THR A 16 -0.99 10.21 1.20
C THR A 16 -0.75 11.29 2.25
N THR A 17 -0.65 12.55 1.83
CA THR A 17 -0.54 13.70 2.74
C THR A 17 -1.76 13.79 3.65
N ASP A 18 -2.97 13.73 3.08
CA ASP A 18 -4.20 13.77 3.86
C ASP A 18 -4.30 12.59 4.83
N ALA A 19 -3.96 11.38 4.38
CA ALA A 19 -3.97 10.17 5.20
C ALA A 19 -2.98 10.26 6.37
N SER A 20 -1.76 10.75 6.14
CA SER A 20 -0.77 11.00 7.19
C SER A 20 -1.26 12.03 8.21
N ILE A 21 -1.83 13.16 7.75
CA ILE A 21 -2.38 14.19 8.65
C ILE A 21 -3.54 13.64 9.49
N ILE A 22 -4.40 12.79 8.90
CA ILE A 22 -5.48 12.14 9.63
C ILE A 22 -4.91 11.22 10.72
N ALA A 23 -3.92 10.40 10.40
CA ALA A 23 -3.28 9.50 11.37
C ALA A 23 -2.57 10.28 12.49
N GLU A 24 -1.80 11.31 12.16
CA GLU A 24 -1.10 12.17 13.14
C GLU A 24 -2.05 12.86 14.13
N LYS A 25 -3.26 13.19 13.68
CA LYS A 25 -4.28 13.87 14.51
C LYS A 25 -5.16 12.92 15.33
N ASN A 26 -5.02 11.61 15.17
CA ASN A 26 -5.89 10.62 15.78
C ASN A 26 -5.09 9.43 16.31
N ASP A 27 -4.90 9.35 17.63
CA ASP A 27 -4.11 8.31 18.30
C ASP A 27 -4.58 6.87 18.04
N ASN A 28 -5.80 6.69 17.54
CA ASN A 28 -6.42 5.40 17.24
C ASN A 28 -6.53 5.11 15.73
N ILE A 29 -5.89 5.91 14.88
CA ILE A 29 -5.86 5.72 13.43
C ILE A 29 -4.40 5.56 12.98
N VAL A 30 -4.15 4.52 12.20
CA VAL A 30 -2.87 4.30 11.52
C VAL A 30 -3.09 4.44 10.01
N HIS A 31 -2.14 5.07 9.33
CA HIS A 31 -2.12 5.17 7.88
C HIS A 31 -1.36 3.99 7.28
N TYR A 32 -1.98 3.33 6.30
CA TYR A 32 -1.36 2.33 5.45
C TYR A 32 -1.39 2.79 4.00
N SER A 33 -0.24 2.71 3.34
CA SER A 33 -0.08 3.00 1.91
C SER A 33 0.25 1.70 1.19
N THR A 34 -0.67 1.19 0.38
CA THR A 34 -0.45 -0.05 -0.38
C THR A 34 0.75 0.06 -1.33
N GLY A 35 1.01 1.25 -1.86
CA GLY A 35 2.18 1.51 -2.69
C GLY A 35 3.49 1.41 -1.91
N ASP A 36 3.52 1.83 -0.64
CA ASP A 36 4.71 1.70 0.21
C ASP A 36 4.90 0.25 0.66
N MET A 37 3.84 -0.43 1.09
CA MET A 37 3.90 -1.85 1.46
C MET A 37 4.43 -2.73 0.31
N LEU A 38 3.97 -2.50 -0.92
CA LEU A 38 4.49 -3.23 -2.09
C LEU A 38 5.97 -2.91 -2.36
N ARG A 39 6.41 -1.66 -2.17
CA ARG A 39 7.82 -1.28 -2.35
C ARG A 39 8.72 -1.87 -1.27
N GLU A 40 8.25 -1.91 -0.03
CA GLU A 40 8.94 -2.54 1.10
C GLU A 40 9.07 -4.05 0.86
N GLU A 41 8.00 -4.71 0.41
CA GLU A 41 8.01 -6.14 0.11
C GLU A 41 9.01 -6.47 -1.01
N VAL A 42 9.03 -5.67 -2.09
CA VAL A 42 10.05 -5.77 -3.15
C VAL A 42 11.46 -5.57 -2.57
N GLY A 43 11.66 -4.55 -1.73
CA GLY A 43 12.95 -4.24 -1.10
C GLY A 43 13.44 -5.33 -0.14
N SER A 44 12.54 -6.15 0.40
CA SER A 44 12.89 -7.27 1.28
C SER A 44 13.62 -8.42 0.56
N GLY A 45 13.45 -8.52 -0.77
CA GLY A 45 13.99 -9.62 -1.58
C GLY A 45 13.30 -10.97 -1.33
N SER A 46 12.12 -10.98 -0.69
CA SER A 46 11.30 -12.18 -0.50
C SER A 46 10.84 -12.77 -1.84
N GLU A 47 10.36 -14.02 -1.83
CA GLU A 47 9.78 -14.62 -3.04
C GLU A 47 8.55 -13.85 -3.52
N LEU A 48 7.73 -13.36 -2.59
CA LEU A 48 6.58 -12.50 -2.88
C LEU A 48 7.05 -11.16 -3.48
N GLY A 49 8.08 -10.56 -2.93
CA GLY A 49 8.69 -9.32 -3.43
C GLY A 49 9.22 -9.46 -4.85
N LYS A 50 9.91 -10.56 -5.16
CA LYS A 50 10.39 -10.87 -6.52
C LYS A 50 9.22 -11.05 -7.51
N GLU A 51 8.15 -11.70 -7.07
CA GLU A 51 6.95 -11.86 -7.88
C GLU A 51 6.31 -10.50 -8.19
N ILE A 52 6.13 -9.64 -7.18
CA ILE A 52 5.61 -8.26 -7.32
C ILE A 52 6.50 -7.44 -8.27
N GLU A 53 7.82 -7.48 -8.09
CA GLU A 53 8.79 -6.77 -8.94
C GLU A 53 8.65 -7.15 -10.42
N SER A 54 8.35 -8.43 -10.71
CA SER A 54 8.18 -8.93 -12.07
C SER A 54 6.99 -8.32 -12.82
N TYR A 55 6.01 -7.76 -12.11
CA TYR A 55 4.88 -7.01 -12.68
C TYR A 55 5.19 -5.52 -12.78
N ILE A 56 5.69 -4.92 -11.69
CA ILE A 56 5.95 -3.47 -11.61
C ILE A 56 7.00 -3.04 -12.65
N SER A 57 8.09 -3.80 -12.79
CA SER A 57 9.16 -3.52 -13.77
C SER A 57 8.67 -3.50 -15.22
N LYS A 58 7.54 -4.15 -15.52
CA LYS A 58 6.89 -4.19 -16.85
C LYS A 58 5.77 -3.17 -17.01
N GLY A 59 5.51 -2.35 -15.98
CA GLY A 59 4.35 -1.45 -15.95
C GLY A 59 3.01 -2.19 -15.90
N ALA A 60 3.00 -3.46 -15.50
CA ALA A 60 1.80 -4.28 -15.40
C ALA A 60 1.12 -4.08 -14.04
N LEU A 61 -0.20 -4.33 -14.02
CA LEU A 61 -0.94 -4.38 -12.76
C LEU A 61 -0.57 -5.65 -11.99
N VAL A 62 -0.30 -5.49 -10.70
CA VAL A 62 -0.10 -6.61 -9.78
C VAL A 62 -1.46 -7.30 -9.54
N PRO A 63 -1.57 -8.63 -9.69
CA PRO A 63 -2.77 -9.39 -9.37
C PRO A 63 -3.33 -9.10 -7.97
N LEU A 64 -4.66 -9.06 -7.85
CA LEU A 64 -5.35 -8.75 -6.59
C LEU A 64 -4.96 -9.71 -5.46
N GLU A 65 -4.84 -11.00 -5.74
CA GLU A 65 -4.47 -12.02 -4.75
C GLU A 65 -3.09 -11.73 -4.13
N ILE A 66 -2.12 -11.32 -4.95
CA ILE A 66 -0.78 -10.94 -4.50
C ILE A 66 -0.84 -9.68 -3.62
N ILE A 67 -1.63 -8.67 -4.03
CA ILE A 67 -1.83 -7.47 -3.22
C ILE A 67 -2.45 -7.81 -1.87
N VAL A 68 -3.48 -8.66 -1.84
CA VAL A 68 -4.12 -9.08 -0.60
C VAL A 68 -3.12 -9.83 0.28
N ASN A 69 -2.36 -10.78 -0.26
CA ASN A 69 -1.33 -11.49 0.46
C ASN A 69 -0.30 -10.54 1.08
N THR A 70 0.15 -9.52 0.33
CA THR A 70 1.08 -8.50 0.84
C THR A 70 0.50 -7.69 2.01
N ILE A 71 -0.81 -7.44 2.03
CA ILE A 71 -1.45 -6.63 3.07
C ILE A 71 -1.74 -7.44 4.34
N VAL A 72 -1.97 -8.75 4.22
CA VAL A 72 -2.39 -9.62 5.35
C VAL A 72 -1.25 -10.42 5.98
N SER A 73 -0.09 -10.50 5.32
CA SER A 73 1.12 -11.17 5.82
C SER A 73 1.80 -10.33 6.90
#